data_AF-A0A069P2D2-F1
#
_entry.id   AF-A0A069P2D2-F1
#
_cell.length_a   1.000
_cell.length_b   1.000
_cell.length_c   1.000
_cell.angle_alpha   90.00
_cell.angle_beta   90.00
_cell.angle_gamma   90.00
#
_symmetry.space_group_name_H-M   'P 1'
#
loop_
_entity.id
_entity.type
_entity.pdbx_description
1 polymer ?
#
loop_
_entity_poly.entity_id
_entity_poly.type
_entity_poly.pdbx_seq_one_letter_code
_entity_poly.pdbx_strand_id
1 'polypeptide(L)'
;MSESTNTAEQDGKPLQQAFSKKPKFTREQLERYRRYECPECHETHRDEWDAERCCPRDVDEVYVCPECDESYSDMDRATQCEASHGGVMASPLAVNRCPMCAESHEDIEEAVHCCMWKRMGFAERDQLIRDIRLGQYDPATFQIR
;
A
#
# COMPACT_ATOMS: atom_id res chain seq x y z
N MET A 1 -16.90 33.80 47.15
CA MET A 1 -17.22 32.77 48.16
C MET A 1 -18.56 32.17 47.74
N SER A 2 -18.74 30.93 47.29
CA SER A 2 -17.89 29.77 47.02
C SER A 2 -18.74 28.89 46.08
N GLU A 3 -18.23 28.49 44.92
CA GLU A 3 -17.93 27.08 44.56
C GLU A 3 -18.96 26.04 45.02
N SER A 4 -19.69 25.49 44.05
CA SER A 4 -20.28 24.15 44.13
C SER A 4 -19.98 23.42 42.83
N THR A 5 -19.00 22.53 42.92
CA THR A 5 -18.47 21.65 41.88
C THR A 5 -19.46 20.52 41.58
N ASN A 6 -19.84 20.36 40.31
CA ASN A 6 -20.52 19.15 39.83
C ASN A 6 -19.49 18.04 39.63
N THR A 7 -19.55 17.00 40.45
CA THR A 7 -18.79 15.76 40.30
C THR A 7 -19.44 14.92 39.21
N ALA A 8 -18.82 14.86 38.03
CA ALA A 8 -19.18 13.88 37.01
C ALA A 8 -18.56 12.53 37.38
N GLU A 9 -19.41 11.59 37.80
CA GLU A 9 -19.09 10.17 37.90
C GLU A 9 -18.58 9.66 36.55
N GLN A 10 -17.29 9.29 36.51
CA GLN A 10 -16.71 8.60 35.37
C GLN A 10 -17.00 7.11 35.53
N ASP A 11 -17.95 6.65 34.73
CA ASP A 11 -18.34 5.26 34.53
C ASP A 11 -17.12 4.42 34.15
N GLY A 12 -16.61 3.64 35.09
CA GLY A 12 -15.50 2.72 34.90
C GLY A 12 -15.91 1.55 34.01
N LYS A 13 -15.62 1.66 32.71
CA LYS A 13 -15.82 0.54 31.78
C LYS A 13 -14.88 -0.62 32.15
N PRO A 14 -15.39 -1.88 32.18
CA PRO A 14 -14.63 -3.03 32.65
C PRO A 14 -13.42 -3.34 31.76
N LEU A 15 -12.27 -3.55 32.42
CA LEU A 15 -10.94 -3.91 31.90
C LEU A 15 -10.85 -5.23 31.10
N GLN A 16 -11.98 -5.84 30.71
CA GLN A 16 -12.02 -7.17 30.08
C GLN A 16 -12.17 -7.15 28.55
N GLN A 17 -12.08 -5.98 27.90
CA GLN A 17 -12.14 -5.87 26.44
C GLN A 17 -10.80 -5.58 25.76
N ALA A 18 -9.67 -5.81 26.45
CA ALA A 18 -8.36 -5.90 25.82
C ALA A 18 -8.18 -7.27 25.13
N PHE A 19 -9.15 -7.68 24.30
CA PHE A 19 -8.91 -8.76 23.35
C PHE A 19 -7.82 -8.30 22.42
N SER A 20 -6.65 -8.93 22.54
CA SER A 20 -5.48 -8.73 21.69
C SER A 20 -5.89 -8.87 20.23
N LYS A 21 -6.28 -7.77 19.60
CA LYS A 21 -6.32 -7.67 18.14
C LYS A 21 -4.87 -7.87 17.72
N LYS A 22 -4.57 -9.01 17.10
CA LYS A 22 -3.28 -9.19 16.45
C LYS A 22 -3.06 -7.95 15.56
N PRO A 23 -1.91 -7.29 15.67
CA PRO A 23 -1.63 -6.14 14.83
C PRO A 23 -1.73 -6.59 13.37
N LYS A 24 -2.41 -5.78 12.54
CA LYS A 24 -2.62 -6.09 11.12
C LYS A 24 -1.29 -6.18 10.36
N PHE A 25 -0.26 -5.50 10.86
CA PHE A 25 1.06 -5.40 10.26
C PHE A 25 2.14 -5.84 11.24
N THR A 26 3.21 -6.41 10.71
CA THR A 26 4.41 -6.77 11.45
C THR A 26 5.17 -5.51 11.87
N ARG A 27 6.05 -5.63 12.87
CA ARG A 27 6.90 -4.53 13.30
C ARG A 27 7.82 -4.07 12.18
N GLU A 28 8.36 -5.01 11.40
CA GLU A 28 9.21 -4.72 10.25
C GLU A 28 8.49 -3.89 9.18
N GLN A 29 7.20 -4.17 8.92
CA GLN A 29 6.39 -3.37 8.00
C GLN A 29 6.19 -1.95 8.52
N LEU A 30 5.89 -1.79 9.82
CA LEU A 30 5.77 -0.46 10.43
C LEU A 30 7.07 0.34 10.31
N GLU A 31 8.21 -0.24 10.62
CA GLU A 31 9.51 0.44 10.49
C GLU A 31 9.84 0.84 9.05
N ARG A 32 9.43 0.03 8.08
CA ARG A 32 9.65 0.27 6.65
C ARG A 32 8.82 1.43 6.12
N TYR A 33 7.53 1.48 6.47
CA TYR A 33 6.55 2.38 5.85
C TYR A 33 6.16 3.60 6.67
N ARG A 34 6.09 3.48 8.00
CA ARG A 34 5.61 4.55 8.86
C ARG A 34 6.57 5.72 8.82
N ARG A 35 6.04 6.91 8.57
CA ARG A 35 6.72 8.20 8.68
C ARG A 35 5.80 9.19 9.37
N TYR A 36 6.35 10.32 9.75
CA TYR A 36 5.63 11.41 10.38
C TYR A 36 5.82 12.66 9.52
N GLU A 37 4.72 13.18 9.00
CA GLU A 37 4.72 14.39 8.19
C GLU A 37 4.47 15.61 9.08
N CYS A 38 5.28 16.63 8.91
CA CYS A 38 5.02 17.93 9.51
C CYS A 38 3.98 18.70 8.68
N PRO A 39 2.85 19.14 9.26
CA PRO A 39 1.82 19.86 8.50
C PRO A 39 2.22 21.29 8.08
N GLU A 40 3.28 21.85 8.68
CA GLU A 40 3.75 23.22 8.37
C GLU A 40 4.77 23.24 7.21
N CYS A 41 5.68 22.27 7.17
CA CYS A 41 6.74 22.21 6.15
C CYS A 41 6.60 21.03 5.18
N HIS A 42 5.66 20.12 5.42
CA HIS A 42 5.44 18.87 4.65
C HIS A 42 6.67 17.97 4.57
N GLU A 43 7.62 18.13 5.49
CA GLU A 43 8.78 17.24 5.57
C GLU A 43 8.40 15.95 6.30
N THR A 44 8.85 14.82 5.75
CA THR A 44 8.59 13.50 6.33
C THR A 44 9.80 13.02 7.13
N HIS A 45 9.54 12.55 8.35
CA HIS A 45 10.56 12.06 9.27
C HIS A 45 10.31 10.60 9.63
N ARG A 46 11.38 9.91 10.04
CA ARG A 46 11.30 8.49 10.42
C ARG A 46 10.61 8.29 11.76
N ASP A 47 10.81 9.24 12.67
CA ASP A 47 10.38 9.16 14.05
C ASP A 47 9.56 10.42 14.41
N GLU A 48 8.56 10.23 15.26
CA GLU A 48 7.64 11.28 15.73
C GLU A 48 8.40 12.45 16.36
N TRP A 49 9.38 12.12 17.22
CA TRP A 49 10.23 13.09 17.92
C TRP A 49 11.04 13.98 16.97
N ASP A 50 11.46 13.45 15.82
CA ASP A 50 12.19 14.23 14.83
C ASP A 50 11.26 15.18 14.07
N ALA A 51 10.03 14.73 13.77
CA ALA A 51 9.00 15.58 13.16
C ALA A 51 8.53 16.70 14.12
N GLU A 52 8.31 16.39 15.40
CA GLU A 52 7.94 17.39 16.42
C GLU A 52 9.04 18.42 16.64
N ARG A 53 10.30 17.97 16.54
CA ARG A 53 11.46 18.86 16.64
C ARG A 53 11.65 19.71 15.39
N CYS A 54 11.24 19.23 14.21
CA CYS A 54 11.30 19.96 12.95
C CYS A 54 10.46 21.25 13.03
N CYS A 55 9.18 21.11 13.38
CA CYS A 55 8.30 22.23 13.70
C CYS A 55 7.47 21.91 14.94
N PRO A 56 7.40 22.81 15.94
CA PRO A 56 6.70 22.56 17.19
C PRO A 56 5.17 22.60 17.01
N ARG A 57 4.56 21.47 16.59
CA ARG A 57 3.11 21.23 16.44
C ARG A 57 2.79 19.74 16.32
N ASP A 58 1.50 19.40 16.39
CA ASP A 58 0.97 18.05 16.14
C ASP A 58 1.45 17.51 14.77
N VAL A 59 2.03 16.32 14.77
CA VAL A 59 2.57 15.65 13.58
C VAL A 59 1.59 14.60 13.08
N ASP A 60 1.50 14.44 11.76
CA ASP A 60 0.58 13.48 11.15
C ASP A 60 1.32 12.15 10.86
N GLU A 61 0.78 11.03 11.36
CA GLU A 61 1.27 9.70 10.99
C GLU A 61 0.88 9.42 9.53
N VAL A 62 1.88 9.22 8.67
CA VAL A 62 1.71 8.88 7.26
C VAL A 62 2.47 7.60 6.93
N TYR A 63 2.10 6.97 5.82
CA TYR A 63 2.77 5.78 5.31
C TYR A 63 3.42 6.11 3.97
N VAL A 64 4.74 6.06 3.92
CA VAL A 64 5.51 6.42 2.73
C VAL A 64 5.97 5.16 2.03
N CYS A 65 5.76 5.09 0.71
CA CYS A 65 6.28 3.99 -0.08
C CYS A 65 7.81 4.08 -0.17
N PRO A 66 8.57 3.03 0.18
CA PRO A 66 10.03 3.06 0.15
C PRO A 66 10.62 3.08 -1.27
N GLU A 67 9.80 2.85 -2.31
CA GLU A 67 10.25 2.79 -3.71
C GLU A 67 10.06 4.11 -4.46
N CYS A 68 9.10 4.96 -4.06
CA CYS A 68 8.76 6.19 -4.78
C CYS A 68 8.60 7.44 -3.90
N ASP A 69 8.77 7.28 -2.59
CA ASP A 69 8.62 8.34 -1.59
C ASP A 69 7.23 9.01 -1.55
N GLU A 70 6.21 8.40 -2.16
CA GLU A 70 4.84 8.91 -2.10
C GLU A 70 4.18 8.59 -0.75
N SER A 71 3.51 9.59 -0.15
CA SER A 71 2.85 9.51 1.14
C SER A 71 1.38 9.10 1.02
N TYR A 72 0.93 8.26 1.96
CA TYR A 72 -0.41 7.72 2.03
C TYR A 72 -0.97 7.84 3.44
N SER A 73 -2.30 8.02 3.53
CA SER A 73 -3.03 8.02 4.81
C SER A 73 -3.09 6.64 5.48
N ASP A 74 -2.91 5.57 4.71
CA ASP A 74 -3.12 4.20 5.17
C ASP A 74 -2.01 3.27 4.67
N MET A 75 -1.55 2.38 5.54
CA MET A 75 -0.48 1.43 5.21
C MET A 75 -0.88 0.47 4.09
N ASP A 76 -2.16 0.07 4.01
CA ASP A 76 -2.66 -0.79 2.93
C ASP A 76 -2.42 -0.14 1.55
N ARG A 77 -2.59 1.18 1.44
CA ARG A 77 -2.36 1.93 0.21
C ARG A 77 -0.88 2.06 -0.11
N ALA A 78 -0.05 2.33 0.89
CA ALA A 78 1.41 2.38 0.71
C ALA A 78 1.98 1.00 0.31
N THR A 79 1.45 -0.07 0.88
CA THR A 79 1.82 -1.46 0.53
C THR A 79 1.35 -1.83 -0.87
N GLN A 80 0.14 -1.41 -1.25
CA GLN A 80 -0.36 -1.57 -2.62
C GLN A 80 0.46 -0.76 -3.64
N CYS A 81 0.94 0.43 -3.24
CA CYS A 81 1.87 1.22 -4.01
C CYS A 81 3.24 0.52 -4.15
N GLU A 82 3.86 -0.01 -3.08
CA GLU A 82 5.09 -0.82 -3.23
C GLU A 82 4.84 -2.02 -4.15
N ALA A 83 3.68 -2.68 -4.01
CA ALA A 83 3.28 -3.77 -4.90
C ALA A 83 3.08 -3.32 -6.36
N SER A 84 2.79 -2.04 -6.62
CA SER A 84 2.74 -1.47 -7.97
C SER A 84 4.11 -1.01 -8.49
N HIS A 85 5.09 -0.73 -7.62
CA HIS A 85 6.48 -0.47 -8.01
C HIS A 85 7.22 -1.71 -8.49
N GLY A 86 6.80 -2.90 -8.08
CA GLY A 86 7.10 -4.15 -8.81
C GLY A 86 6.58 -4.17 -10.26
N GLY A 87 5.93 -3.10 -10.72
CA GLY A 87 5.40 -2.86 -12.07
C GLY A 87 5.93 -1.60 -12.76
N VAL A 88 7.11 -1.07 -12.38
CA VAL A 88 7.81 -0.07 -13.20
C VAL A 88 9.02 -0.75 -13.84
N MET A 89 8.89 -1.06 -15.15
CA MET A 89 9.82 -1.75 -16.07
C MET A 89 9.61 -3.26 -16.30
N ALA A 90 8.70 -3.90 -15.57
CA ALA A 90 8.25 -5.25 -15.89
C ALA A 90 6.72 -5.20 -16.00
N SER A 91 6.17 -5.58 -17.16
CA SER A 91 4.71 -5.73 -17.25
C SER A 91 4.20 -6.66 -16.16
N PRO A 92 2.96 -6.48 -15.64
CA PRO A 92 2.35 -7.40 -14.68
C PRO A 92 2.55 -8.87 -15.07
N LEU A 93 2.55 -9.18 -16.37
CA LEU A 93 2.76 -10.52 -16.90
C LEU A 93 4.20 -11.04 -16.75
N ALA A 94 5.21 -10.19 -16.64
CA ALA A 94 6.58 -10.57 -16.33
C ALA A 94 6.77 -11.01 -14.86
N VAL A 95 5.79 -10.73 -14.00
CA VAL A 95 5.73 -11.17 -12.60
C VAL A 95 4.49 -12.03 -12.31
N ASN A 96 3.96 -12.73 -13.33
CA ASN A 96 2.79 -13.61 -13.24
C ASN A 96 1.55 -12.94 -12.63
N ARG A 97 1.37 -11.63 -12.86
CA ARG A 97 0.21 -10.87 -12.40
C ARG A 97 -0.73 -10.54 -13.53
N CYS A 98 -2.02 -10.69 -13.26
CA CYS A 98 -3.06 -10.29 -14.19
C CYS A 98 -3.04 -8.76 -14.39
N PRO A 99 -2.94 -8.26 -15.63
CA PRO A 99 -2.95 -6.81 -15.90
C PRO A 99 -4.32 -6.15 -15.68
N MET A 100 -5.39 -6.93 -15.45
CA MET A 100 -6.76 -6.43 -15.32
C MET A 100 -7.27 -6.40 -13.88
N CYS A 101 -6.89 -7.37 -13.05
CA CYS A 101 -7.30 -7.45 -11.65
C CYS A 101 -6.13 -7.44 -10.66
N ALA A 102 -4.88 -7.40 -11.15
CA ALA A 102 -3.66 -7.45 -10.36
C ALA A 102 -3.48 -8.72 -9.49
N GLU A 103 -4.33 -9.73 -9.67
CA GLU A 103 -4.18 -11.03 -9.01
C GLU A 103 -2.89 -11.71 -9.43
N SER A 104 -2.22 -12.35 -8.47
CA SER A 104 -0.96 -13.07 -8.71
C SER A 104 -1.26 -14.54 -9.00
N HIS A 105 -0.56 -15.11 -9.98
CA HIS A 105 -0.74 -16.49 -10.44
C HIS A 105 0.57 -17.28 -10.34
N GLU A 106 0.49 -18.62 -10.44
CA GLU A 106 1.69 -19.45 -10.36
C GLU A 106 2.60 -19.26 -11.58
N ASP A 107 2.00 -19.03 -12.75
CA ASP A 107 2.68 -18.86 -14.02
C ASP A 107 2.04 -17.78 -14.92
N ILE A 108 2.76 -17.45 -15.98
CA ILE A 108 2.34 -16.44 -16.97
C ILE A 108 1.08 -16.85 -17.75
N GLU A 109 0.85 -18.15 -17.96
CA GLU A 109 -0.28 -18.65 -18.74
C GLU A 109 -1.56 -18.43 -17.94
N GLU A 110 -1.57 -18.77 -16.65
CA GLU A 110 -2.67 -18.44 -15.74
C GLU A 110 -2.90 -16.93 -15.64
N ALA A 111 -1.84 -16.13 -15.52
CA ALA A 111 -1.94 -14.67 -15.46
C ALA A 111 -2.55 -14.06 -16.73
N VAL A 112 -2.19 -14.57 -17.91
CA VAL A 112 -2.79 -14.18 -19.20
C VAL A 112 -4.22 -14.69 -19.33
N HIS A 113 -4.51 -15.91 -18.88
CA HIS A 113 -5.87 -16.44 -18.92
C HIS A 113 -6.79 -15.75 -17.91
N CYS A 114 -6.25 -15.18 -16.84
CA CYS A 114 -6.99 -14.39 -15.89
C CYS A 114 -7.48 -13.08 -16.52
N CYS A 115 -8.79 -12.97 -16.69
CA CYS A 115 -9.50 -11.77 -17.16
C CYS A 115 -9.15 -11.25 -18.58
N MET A 116 -8.05 -11.64 -19.23
CA MET A 116 -7.74 -11.16 -20.59
C MET A 116 -8.66 -11.76 -21.65
N TRP A 117 -9.36 -12.86 -21.34
CA TRP A 117 -10.41 -13.40 -22.19
C TRP A 117 -11.56 -12.42 -22.46
N LYS A 118 -11.72 -11.39 -21.62
CA LYS A 118 -12.67 -10.31 -21.83
C LYS A 118 -12.24 -9.31 -22.91
N ARG A 119 -10.96 -9.30 -23.30
CA ARG A 119 -10.36 -8.29 -24.18
C ARG A 119 -9.76 -8.85 -25.47
N MET A 120 -9.31 -10.10 -25.46
CA MET A 120 -8.65 -10.74 -26.60
C MET A 120 -9.06 -12.20 -26.74
N GLY A 121 -9.06 -12.70 -27.97
CA GLY A 121 -9.38 -14.08 -28.31
C GLY A 121 -8.33 -15.08 -27.84
N PHE A 122 -8.64 -16.37 -27.95
CA PHE A 122 -7.73 -17.45 -27.53
C PHE A 122 -6.37 -17.38 -28.25
N ALA A 123 -6.37 -17.16 -29.57
CA ALA A 123 -5.15 -17.09 -30.37
C ALA A 123 -4.24 -15.90 -30.01
N GLU A 124 -4.82 -14.76 -29.70
CA GLU A 124 -4.08 -13.56 -29.28
C GLU A 124 -3.45 -13.74 -27.89
N ARG A 125 -4.14 -14.43 -26.98
CA ARG A 125 -3.58 -14.81 -25.68
C ARG A 125 -2.42 -15.81 -25.81
N ASP A 126 -2.55 -16.82 -26.66
CA ASP A 126 -1.48 -17.79 -26.92
C ASP A 126 -0.24 -17.11 -27.51
N GLN A 127 -0.44 -16.18 -28.46
CA GLN A 127 0.66 -15.40 -29.02
C GLN A 127 1.34 -14.52 -27.97
N LEU A 128 0.57 -13.86 -27.11
CA LEU A 128 1.09 -13.06 -26.01
C LEU A 128 1.97 -13.88 -25.05
N ILE A 129 1.52 -15.09 -24.68
CA ILE A 129 2.30 -16.02 -23.85
C ILE A 129 3.64 -16.36 -24.51
N ARG A 130 3.66 -16.60 -25.82
CA ARG A 130 4.89 -16.87 -26.58
C ARG A 130 5.82 -15.66 -26.61
N ASP A 131 5.28 -14.47 -26.87
CA ASP A 131 6.07 -13.24 -26.96
C ASP A 131 6.73 -12.92 -25.61
N ILE A 132 6.04 -13.16 -24.50
CA ILE A 132 6.59 -13.03 -23.14
C ILE A 132 7.72 -14.05 -22.91
N ARG A 133 7.50 -15.33 -23.26
CA ARG A 133 8.53 -16.39 -23.13
C ARG A 133 9.79 -16.09 -23.95
N LEU A 134 9.63 -15.44 -25.10
CA LEU A 134 10.72 -15.07 -26.00
C LEU A 134 11.36 -13.72 -25.65
N GLY A 135 10.86 -13.02 -24.63
CA GLY A 135 11.33 -11.68 -24.25
C GLY A 135 11.06 -10.62 -25.32
N GLN A 136 10.14 -10.89 -26.24
CA GLN A 136 9.72 -10.00 -27.33
C GLN A 136 8.51 -9.13 -26.93
N TYR A 137 8.09 -9.24 -25.67
CA TYR A 137 6.96 -8.51 -25.13
C TYR A 137 7.32 -7.04 -24.89
N ASP A 138 6.59 -6.14 -25.55
CA ASP A 138 6.68 -4.69 -25.33
C ASP A 138 5.57 -4.22 -24.35
N PRO A 139 5.93 -3.77 -23.13
CA PRO A 139 4.96 -3.26 -22.15
C PRO A 139 4.20 -2.01 -22.64
N ALA A 140 4.72 -1.28 -23.63
CA ALA A 140 4.02 -0.13 -24.20
C ALA A 140 2.75 -0.51 -24.98
N THR A 141 2.64 -1.75 -25.46
CA THR A 141 1.50 -2.23 -26.24
C THR A 141 0.22 -2.39 -25.39
N PHE A 142 0.37 -2.53 -24.07
CA PHE A 142 -0.74 -2.80 -23.15
C PHE A 142 -1.10 -1.62 -22.23
N GLN A 143 -0.65 -0.40 -22.54
CA GLN A 143 -1.10 0.79 -21.82
C GLN A 143 -2.63 0.90 -21.90
N ILE A 144 -3.28 0.63 -20.77
CA ILE A 144 -4.72 0.76 -20.61
C ILE A 144 -5.02 2.26 -20.58
N ARG A 145 -5.69 2.76 -21.63
CA ARG A 145 -6.36 4.07 -21.63
C ARG A 145 -7.66 4.01 -20.84
#